data_AF-A0A1G8WTF5-F1
#
_entry.id   AF-A0A1G8WTF5-F1
#
_cell.length_a   1.000
_cell.length_b   1.000
_cell.length_c   1.000
_cell.angle_alpha   90.00
_cell.angle_beta   90.00
_cell.angle_gamma   90.00
#
_symmetry.space_group_name_H-M   'P 1'
#
loop_
_entity.id
_entity.type
_entity.pdbx_description
1 polymer ?
#
loop_
_entity_poly.entity_id
_entity_poly.type
_entity_poly.pdbx_seq_one_letter_code
_entity_poly.pdbx_strand_id
1 'polypeptide(L)'
;MEIELEELLSNYVVGDGQISTLKINLDYHDDSKSTTTVELFIRKRAKKDKLEKCKIELQFEKVIEVGISEDFGSSYYSDITLVKQENGSYYFSLDPYGNTGQPHADDNLVITAKSLYIHIEGKKAASDIKS
;
A
#
# COMPACT_ATOMS: atom_id res chain seq x y z
N MET A 1 7.43 -11.20 5.61
CA MET A 1 6.38 -11.77 6.49
C MET A 1 5.06 -11.27 5.97
N GLU A 2 4.12 -12.15 5.66
CA GLU A 2 2.77 -11.77 5.21
C GLU A 2 1.88 -11.48 6.42
N ILE A 3 1.07 -10.43 6.35
CA ILE A 3 0.11 -10.06 7.40
C ILE A 3 -1.24 -9.68 6.80
N GLU A 4 -2.28 -9.75 7.62
CA GLU A 4 -3.63 -9.30 7.26
C GLU A 4 -3.75 -7.77 7.32
N LEU A 5 -4.73 -7.22 6.59
CA LEU A 5 -4.99 -5.77 6.57
C LEU A 5 -5.29 -5.21 7.97
N GLU A 6 -6.08 -5.92 8.78
CA GLU A 6 -6.44 -5.50 10.13
C GLU A 6 -5.21 -5.48 11.05
N GLU A 7 -4.27 -6.40 10.86
CA GLU A 7 -3.00 -6.40 11.59
C GLU A 7 -2.14 -5.21 11.18
N LEU A 8 -2.08 -4.90 9.88
CA LEU A 8 -1.37 -3.73 9.35
C LEU A 8 -1.94 -2.44 9.97
N LEU A 9 -3.25 -2.23 9.89
CA LEU A 9 -3.90 -1.01 10.36
C LEU A 9 -3.80 -0.83 11.89
N SER A 10 -3.75 -1.93 12.64
CA SER A 10 -3.62 -1.88 14.10
C SER A 10 -2.19 -1.56 14.56
N ASN A 11 -1.19 -2.07 13.85
CA ASN A 11 0.21 -2.02 14.31
C ASN A 11 1.08 -0.99 13.58
N TYR A 12 0.57 -0.37 12.53
CA TYR A 12 1.32 0.55 11.68
C TYR A 12 0.56 1.87 11.48
N VAL A 13 1.29 2.91 11.10
CA VAL A 13 0.75 4.20 10.69
C VAL A 13 0.80 4.20 9.16
N VAL A 14 -0.23 3.64 8.53
CA VAL A 14 -0.29 3.49 7.07
C VAL A 14 -0.63 4.81 6.39
N GLY A 15 -1.51 5.62 7.00
CA GLY A 15 -2.01 6.86 6.41
C GLY A 15 -0.98 7.97 6.22
N ASP A 16 0.26 7.80 6.68
CA ASP A 16 1.38 8.71 6.43
C ASP A 16 2.59 7.86 5.99
N GLY A 17 2.86 7.88 4.69
CA GLY A 17 3.85 7.02 4.07
C GLY A 17 4.58 7.67 2.90
N GLN A 18 5.71 7.07 2.54
CA GLN A 18 6.48 7.45 1.37
C GLN A 18 6.38 6.35 0.32
N ILE A 19 5.94 6.68 -0.90
CA ILE A 19 6.05 5.75 -2.03
C ILE A 19 7.50 5.64 -2.47
N SER A 20 7.96 4.39 -2.69
CA SER A 20 9.26 4.13 -3.31
C SER A 20 9.16 3.53 -4.71
N THR A 21 8.19 2.65 -4.92
CA THR A 21 8.05 1.92 -6.18
C THR A 21 6.59 1.65 -6.49
N LEU A 22 6.22 1.83 -7.75
CA LEU A 22 4.94 1.40 -8.33
C LEU A 22 5.24 0.52 -9.53
N LYS A 23 4.68 -0.70 -9.57
CA LYS A 23 4.73 -1.59 -10.73
C LYS A 23 3.31 -1.95 -11.12
N ILE A 24 2.96 -1.71 -12.38
CA ILE A 24 1.62 -1.98 -12.91
C ILE A 24 1.75 -2.98 -14.05
N ASN A 25 0.97 -4.05 -14.01
CA ASN A 25 0.86 -5.04 -15.06
C ASN A 25 -0.63 -5.31 -15.32
N LEU A 26 -1.16 -4.84 -16.46
CA LEU A 26 -2.57 -4.94 -16.79
C LEU A 26 -2.77 -5.83 -18.02
N ASP A 27 -3.68 -6.79 -17.91
CA ASP A 27 -4.12 -7.66 -18.99
C ASP A 27 -5.60 -7.35 -19.31
N TYR A 28 -5.83 -6.80 -20.50
CA TYR A 28 -7.16 -6.39 -20.96
C TYR A 28 -8.02 -7.58 -21.45
N HIS A 29 -7.44 -8.76 -21.57
CA HIS A 29 -8.14 -9.98 -22.00
C HIS A 29 -8.48 -10.88 -20.81
N ASP A 30 -7.77 -10.75 -19.69
CA ASP A 30 -7.94 -11.59 -18.51
C ASP A 30 -7.63 -10.80 -17.23
N ASP A 31 -8.67 -10.30 -16.57
CA ASP A 31 -8.54 -9.52 -15.33
C ASP A 31 -7.79 -10.30 -14.24
N SER A 32 -7.86 -11.63 -14.25
CA SER A 32 -7.19 -12.48 -13.26
C SER A 32 -5.67 -12.42 -13.31
N LYS A 33 -5.09 -11.93 -14.44
CA LYS A 33 -3.65 -11.74 -14.62
C LYS A 33 -3.18 -10.30 -14.32
N SER A 34 -4.11 -9.37 -14.14
CA SER A 34 -3.77 -7.99 -13.83
C SER A 34 -3.29 -7.88 -12.38
N THR A 35 -2.09 -7.33 -12.21
CA THR A 35 -1.42 -7.15 -10.92
C THR A 35 -0.87 -5.75 -10.78
N THR A 36 -0.77 -5.29 -9.53
CA THR A 36 -0.08 -4.03 -9.21
C THR A 36 0.67 -4.20 -7.91
N THR A 37 1.90 -3.68 -7.85
CA THR A 37 2.73 -3.71 -6.65
C THR A 37 3.07 -2.29 -6.24
N VAL A 38 2.84 -1.97 -4.97
CA VAL A 38 3.19 -0.69 -4.37
C VAL A 38 4.14 -0.92 -3.21
N GLU A 39 5.34 -0.35 -3.28
CA GLU A 39 6.28 -0.34 -2.18
C GLU A 39 6.21 0.97 -1.41
N LEU A 40 6.09 0.87 -0.09
CA LEU A 40 5.94 2.01 0.81
C LEU A 40 6.97 1.96 1.94
N PHE A 41 7.45 3.12 2.35
CA PHE A 41 8.03 3.31 3.68
C PHE A 41 6.98 3.91 4.61
N ILE A 42 6.58 3.16 5.63
CA ILE A 42 5.63 3.59 6.66
C ILE A 42 6.27 3.48 8.04
N ARG A 43 5.49 3.74 9.10
CA ARG A 43 5.96 3.62 10.50
C ARG A 43 5.24 2.51 11.25
N LYS A 44 6.00 1.61 11.88
CA LYS A 44 5.49 0.61 12.82
C LYS A 44 5.38 1.21 14.22
N ARG A 45 4.29 0.91 14.93
CA ARG A 45 4.10 1.23 16.36
C ARG A 45 4.90 0.23 17.20
N ALA A 46 6.02 0.67 17.77
CA ALA A 46 6.83 -0.13 18.70
C ALA A 46 6.40 0.12 20.16
N LYS A 47 7.00 -0.61 21.12
CA LYS A 47 6.68 -0.44 22.56
C LYS A 47 6.96 1.00 23.02
N LYS A 48 6.02 1.60 23.75
CA LYS A 48 6.06 2.97 24.34
C LYS A 48 6.38 4.07 23.32
N ASP A 49 5.37 4.55 22.61
CA ASP A 49 5.38 5.77 21.77
C ASP A 49 6.50 5.90 20.73
N LYS A 50 7.20 4.80 20.45
CA LYS A 50 8.29 4.78 19.49
C LYS A 50 7.75 4.33 18.14
N LEU A 51 7.98 5.15 17.11
CA LEU A 51 7.70 4.81 15.73
C LEU A 51 8.99 4.36 15.04
N GLU A 52 8.96 3.23 14.36
CA GLU A 52 10.10 2.71 13.61
C GLU A 52 9.77 2.65 12.12
N LYS A 53 10.64 3.22 11.28
CA LYS A 53 10.48 3.13 9.83
C LYS A 53 10.56 1.66 9.40
N CYS A 54 9.61 1.24 8.56
CA CYS A 54 9.59 -0.08 7.94
C CYS A 54 9.19 0.04 6.48
N LYS A 55 9.73 -0.85 5.64
CA LYS A 55 9.30 -1.00 4.26
C LYS A 55 8.20 -2.06 4.21
N ILE A 56 7.15 -1.78 3.45
CA ILE A 56 6.10 -2.74 3.12
C ILE A 56 5.93 -2.82 1.62
N GLU A 57 5.45 -3.95 1.15
CA GLU A 57 5.02 -4.18 -0.22
C GLU A 57 3.55 -4.58 -0.18
N LEU A 58 2.73 -3.87 -0.96
CA LEU A 58 1.34 -4.18 -1.22
C LEU A 58 1.25 -4.79 -2.61
N GLN A 59 0.87 -6.06 -2.70
CA GLN A 59 0.62 -6.74 -3.97
C GLN A 59 -0.88 -6.90 -4.18
N PHE A 60 -1.40 -6.22 -5.19
CA PHE A 60 -2.78 -6.28 -5.64
C PHE A 60 -2.89 -7.28 -6.79
N GLU A 61 -3.84 -8.21 -6.70
CA GLU A 61 -4.13 -9.16 -7.77
C GLU A 61 -5.58 -9.08 -8.20
N LYS A 62 -5.82 -9.45 -9.47
CA LYS A 62 -7.12 -9.29 -10.13
C LYS A 62 -7.57 -7.83 -10.06
N VAL A 63 -6.68 -6.95 -10.52
CA VAL A 63 -6.88 -5.51 -10.52
C VAL A 63 -8.06 -5.15 -11.42
N ILE A 64 -9.01 -4.42 -10.86
CA ILE A 64 -10.25 -3.98 -11.50
C ILE A 64 -10.04 -2.59 -12.13
N GLU A 65 -9.30 -1.73 -11.43
CA GLU A 65 -9.12 -0.33 -11.82
C GLU A 65 -7.73 0.15 -11.38
N VAL A 66 -7.09 0.93 -12.26
CA VAL A 66 -5.94 1.76 -11.94
C VAL A 66 -6.18 3.15 -12.52
N GLY A 67 -6.23 4.17 -11.66
CA GLY A 67 -6.28 5.57 -12.03
C GLY A 67 -4.97 6.26 -11.65
N ILE A 68 -4.30 6.92 -12.59
CA ILE A 68 -3.07 7.67 -12.31
C ILE A 68 -3.28 9.13 -12.68
N SER A 69 -3.50 9.94 -11.66
CA SER A 69 -3.47 11.41 -11.76
C SER A 69 -2.37 11.93 -10.84
N GLU A 70 -1.12 11.58 -11.14
CA GLU A 70 0.03 11.85 -10.26
C GLU A 70 1.13 12.60 -10.98
N ASP A 71 1.81 13.50 -10.26
CA ASP A 71 3.07 14.10 -10.70
C ASP A 71 4.24 13.42 -10.00
N PHE A 72 4.89 12.50 -10.70
CA PHE A 72 6.05 11.74 -10.20
C PHE A 72 7.30 12.60 -9.94
N GLY A 73 7.29 13.90 -10.28
CA GLY A 73 8.33 14.87 -9.92
C GLY A 73 8.13 15.57 -8.58
N SER A 74 6.99 15.34 -7.92
CA SER A 74 6.57 16.03 -6.71
C SER A 74 7.04 15.35 -5.40
N SER A 75 6.40 15.67 -4.27
CA SER A 75 6.71 15.04 -2.97
C SER A 75 6.44 13.54 -3.02
N TYR A 76 7.39 12.73 -2.57
CA TYR A 76 7.21 11.28 -2.44
C TYR A 76 6.49 10.85 -1.15
N TYR A 77 6.13 11.81 -0.29
CA TYR A 77 5.26 11.60 0.87
C TYR A 77 3.82 11.95 0.51
N SER A 78 2.90 11.06 0.89
CA SER A 78 1.47 11.20 0.65
C SER A 78 0.64 10.73 1.84
N ASP A 79 -0.56 11.30 1.95
CA ASP A 79 -1.62 10.72 2.77
C ASP A 79 -2.13 9.44 2.05
N ILE A 80 -2.29 8.33 2.77
CA ILE A 80 -2.64 7.03 2.16
C ILE A 80 -3.98 6.54 2.64
N THR A 81 -4.86 6.16 1.70
CA THR A 81 -6.04 5.35 2.00
C THR A 81 -5.78 3.90 1.61
N LEU A 82 -5.98 2.97 2.54
CA LEU A 82 -5.95 1.53 2.26
C LEU A 82 -7.09 0.86 3.02
N VAL A 83 -8.13 0.42 2.31
CA VAL A 83 -9.35 -0.11 2.92
C VAL A 83 -9.90 -1.30 2.14
N LYS A 84 -10.68 -2.12 2.83
CA LYS A 84 -11.55 -3.12 2.19
C LYS A 84 -12.95 -2.53 2.02
N GLN A 85 -13.46 -2.55 0.81
CA GLN A 85 -14.77 -2.02 0.44
C GLN A 85 -15.90 -3.02 0.80
N GLU A 86 -17.14 -2.54 0.82
CA GLU A 86 -18.32 -3.34 1.18
C GLU A 86 -18.55 -4.54 0.25
N ASN A 87 -18.18 -4.41 -1.02
CA ASN A 87 -18.23 -5.48 -2.03
C ASN A 87 -17.08 -6.51 -1.88
N GLY A 88 -16.17 -6.32 -0.93
CA GLY A 88 -15.04 -7.18 -0.64
C GLY A 88 -13.75 -6.88 -1.42
N SER A 89 -13.74 -5.92 -2.35
CA SER A 89 -12.49 -5.48 -3.00
C SER A 89 -11.65 -4.60 -2.09
N TYR A 90 -10.36 -4.48 -2.41
CA TYR A 90 -9.41 -3.60 -1.75
C TYR A 90 -9.24 -2.33 -2.57
N TYR A 91 -9.18 -1.20 -1.88
CA TYR A 91 -8.98 0.13 -2.45
C TYR A 91 -7.72 0.74 -1.85
N PHE A 92 -6.90 1.32 -2.72
CA PHE A 92 -5.73 2.10 -2.36
C PHE A 92 -5.75 3.44 -3.09
N SER A 93 -5.40 4.52 -2.39
CA SER A 93 -5.14 5.82 -3.00
C SER A 93 -4.05 6.60 -2.28
N LEU A 94 -3.47 7.55 -2.99
CA LEU A 94 -2.61 8.60 -2.45
C LEU A 94 -3.35 9.93 -2.45
N ASP A 95 -3.03 10.76 -1.47
CA ASP A 95 -3.52 12.13 -1.29
C ASP A 95 -5.04 12.21 -1.52
N PRO A 96 -5.82 11.43 -0.75
CA PRO A 96 -7.24 11.26 -0.98
C PRO A 96 -7.97 12.59 -0.91
N TYR A 97 -8.95 12.78 -1.79
CA TYR A 97 -9.69 14.02 -1.92
C TYR A 97 -10.36 14.40 -0.58
N GLY A 98 -10.02 15.61 -0.11
CA GLY A 98 -10.52 16.15 1.15
C GLY A 98 -10.03 15.41 2.40
N ASN A 99 -9.00 14.55 2.30
CA ASN A 99 -8.40 13.78 3.39
C ASN A 99 -9.43 12.98 4.21
N THR A 100 -10.48 12.48 3.56
CA THR A 100 -11.58 11.78 4.22
C THR A 100 -11.27 10.31 4.53
N GLY A 101 -10.23 9.74 3.90
CA GLY A 101 -9.89 8.32 3.99
C GLY A 101 -10.95 7.41 3.36
N GLN A 102 -11.82 7.98 2.50
CA GLN A 102 -12.86 7.26 1.77
C GLN A 102 -12.55 7.33 0.27
N PRO A 103 -12.91 6.28 -0.52
CA PRO A 103 -12.75 6.31 -1.96
C PRO A 103 -13.45 7.53 -2.58
N HIS A 104 -12.75 8.23 -3.47
CA HIS A 104 -13.29 9.37 -4.21
C HIS A 104 -12.80 9.34 -5.67
N ALA A 105 -13.60 9.89 -6.59
CA ALA A 105 -13.28 9.89 -8.01
C ALA A 105 -12.07 10.78 -8.38
N ASP A 106 -11.74 11.73 -7.50
CA ASP A 106 -10.65 12.69 -7.67
C ASP A 106 -9.40 12.31 -6.84
N ASP A 107 -9.33 11.08 -6.34
CA ASP A 107 -8.14 10.58 -5.64
C ASP A 107 -6.96 10.39 -6.61
N ASN A 108 -5.76 10.63 -6.11
CA ASN A 108 -4.54 10.36 -6.85
C ASN A 108 -4.10 8.90 -6.66
N LEU A 109 -3.47 8.33 -7.69
CA LEU A 109 -3.03 6.94 -7.77
C LEU A 109 -4.03 5.93 -7.14
N VAL A 110 -5.17 5.75 -7.79
CA VAL A 110 -6.22 4.81 -7.37
C VAL A 110 -5.88 3.40 -7.85
N ILE A 111 -5.98 2.42 -6.95
CA ILE A 111 -5.93 0.99 -7.28
C ILE A 111 -7.11 0.28 -6.62
N THR A 112 -7.93 -0.40 -7.41
CA THR A 112 -8.99 -1.28 -6.91
C THR A 112 -8.73 -2.71 -7.35
N ALA A 113 -8.74 -3.69 -6.43
CA ALA A 113 -8.43 -5.08 -6.74
C ALA A 113 -9.21 -6.09 -5.90
N LYS A 114 -9.38 -7.32 -6.38
CA LYS A 114 -10.11 -8.37 -5.63
C LYS A 114 -9.28 -8.98 -4.51
N SER A 115 -7.96 -8.97 -4.64
CA SER A 115 -7.03 -9.54 -3.66
C SER A 115 -5.92 -8.56 -3.31
N LEU A 116 -5.48 -8.59 -2.05
CA LEU A 116 -4.35 -7.84 -1.52
C LEU A 116 -3.48 -8.79 -0.69
N TYR A 117 -2.19 -8.77 -0.96
CA TYR A 117 -1.15 -9.42 -0.15
C TYR A 117 -0.23 -8.33 0.42
N ILE A 118 0.07 -8.42 1.71
CA ILE A 118 0.85 -7.41 2.42
C ILE A 118 2.12 -8.06 2.93
N HIS A 119 3.26 -7.66 2.39
CA HIS A 119 4.56 -8.15 2.83
C HIS A 119 5.31 -7.09 3.61
N ILE A 120 5.66 -7.41 4.86
CA ILE A 120 6.57 -6.59 5.66
C ILE A 120 8.00 -7.04 5.40
N GLU A 121 8.86 -6.10 5.00
CA GLU A 121 10.29 -6.35 4.91
C GLU A 121 10.87 -6.38 6.33
N GLY A 122 11.23 -7.57 6.79
CA GLY A 122 11.92 -7.73 8.07
C GLY A 122 13.37 -7.28 7.92
N LYS A 123 13.89 -6.50 8.87
CA LYS A 123 15.34 -6.50 9.09
C LYS A 123 15.73 -7.96 9.35
N LYS A 124 16.56 -8.56 8.50
CA LYS A 124 17.34 -9.73 8.92
C LYS A 124 17.97 -9.34 10.25
N ALA A 125 17.75 -10.14 11.30
CA ALA A 125 18.48 -9.94 12.53
C ALA A 125 19.97 -9.93 12.19
N ALA A 126 20.71 -8.96 12.73
CA ALA A 126 22.15 -8.85 12.52
C ALA A 126 22.93 -10.09 13.02
N SER A 127 22.25 -11.09 13.59
CA SER A 127 22.79 -12.39 13.98
C SER A 127 23.02 -13.36 12.82
N ASP A 128 22.47 -13.12 11.63
CA ASP A 128 22.55 -14.06 10.50
C ASP A 128 23.66 -13.71 9.50
N ILE A 129 24.50 -12.73 9.84
CA ILE A 129 25.77 -12.47 9.15
C ILE A 129 26.89 -12.97 10.05
N LYS A 130 27.09 -14.28 10.06
CA LYS A 130 28.38 -14.86 10.43
C LYS A 130 29.02 -15.40 9.15
N SER A 131 29.95 -14.60 8.62
CA SER A 131 31.07 -15.05 7.80
C SER A 131 32.09 -15.77 8.68
#